data_AF-A0A835TQZ7-F1
#
_entry.id   AF-A0A835TQZ7-F1
#
_cell.length_a   1.000
_cell.length_b   1.000
_cell.length_c   1.000
_cell.angle_alpha   90.00
_cell.angle_beta   90.00
_cell.angle_gamma   90.00
#
_symmetry.space_group_name_H-M   'P 1'
#
loop_
_entity.id
_entity.type
_entity.pdbx_description
1 polymer ?
#
loop_
_entity_poly.entity_id
_entity_poly.type
_entity_poly.pdbx_seq_one_letter_code
_entity_poly.pdbx_strand_id
1 'polypeptide(L)'
;MDSQVLQEPGDRSHWCVVAYWEEKTRVGRLYSVQEPSLDIFYDLPQGNGFCLGQLNSDNKSQLVQKVRSKIGYGIQLTKEVDGVWVYNRSSYPIFIKSATLDNPDSRTLLVHKVFPGFSIKAFDYEKAYTLQRPNDHEFTQQPWTGFTVQISFVKGWGQCYTRQFISSCPCWLEVIFNNQ
;
A
#
# COMPACT_ATOMS: atom_id res chain seq x y z
N MET A 1 -50.37 11.74 2.33
CA MET A 1 -49.42 11.42 3.42
C MET A 1 -48.90 10.03 3.16
N ASP A 2 -47.59 9.87 3.31
CA ASP A 2 -46.78 8.65 3.22
C ASP A 2 -46.37 8.16 1.82
N SER A 3 -45.50 8.93 1.18
CA SER A 3 -44.53 8.39 0.23
C SER A 3 -43.28 7.96 1.02
N GLN A 4 -43.12 6.66 1.25
CA GLN A 4 -41.88 6.07 1.73
C GLN A 4 -40.78 6.31 0.66
N VAL A 5 -39.88 7.24 0.95
CA VAL A 5 -38.62 7.39 0.23
C VAL A 5 -37.80 6.15 0.55
N LEU A 6 -37.64 5.27 -0.44
CA LEU A 6 -36.67 4.19 -0.42
C LEU A 6 -35.29 4.81 -0.18
N GLN A 7 -34.71 4.49 0.97
CA GLN A 7 -33.36 4.86 1.32
C GLN A 7 -32.43 4.12 0.34
N GLU A 8 -31.88 4.84 -0.63
CA GLU A 8 -30.85 4.30 -1.53
C GLU A 8 -29.69 3.73 -0.68
N PRO A 9 -29.13 2.57 -1.04
CA PRO A 9 -28.03 1.99 -0.28
C PRO A 9 -26.85 2.96 -0.32
N GLY A 10 -26.63 3.64 0.81
CA GLY A 10 -25.62 4.68 0.96
C GLY A 10 -24.26 4.21 0.46
N ASP A 11 -23.69 5.02 -0.43
CA ASP A 11 -22.32 5.08 -0.91
C ASP A 11 -21.40 3.98 -0.34
N ARG A 12 -21.04 2.98 -1.17
CA ARG A 12 -20.06 1.95 -0.78
C ARG A 12 -18.73 2.63 -0.50
N SER A 13 -18.51 3.01 0.76
CA SER A 13 -17.28 3.65 1.20
C SER A 13 -16.12 2.70 0.92
N HIS A 14 -15.12 3.18 0.18
CA HIS A 14 -13.89 2.43 -0.04
C HIS A 14 -13.15 2.30 1.30
N TRP A 15 -12.51 1.17 1.57
CA TRP A 15 -11.78 0.95 2.82
C TRP A 15 -10.32 1.38 2.74
N CYS A 16 -9.77 1.47 1.52
CA CYS A 16 -8.47 2.07 1.28
C CYS A 16 -8.38 2.71 -0.11
N VAL A 17 -7.32 3.48 -0.30
CA VAL A 17 -6.91 4.06 -1.56
C VAL A 17 -5.47 3.66 -1.85
N VAL A 18 -5.19 3.26 -3.08
CA VAL A 18 -3.84 2.88 -3.52
C VAL A 18 -3.30 3.90 -4.52
N ALA A 19 -2.08 4.37 -4.30
CA ALA A 19 -1.31 5.17 -5.23
C ALA A 19 -0.09 4.38 -5.74
N TYR A 20 0.15 4.41 -7.05
CA TYR A 20 1.36 3.86 -7.65
C TYR A 20 2.37 4.98 -7.94
N TRP A 21 3.63 4.68 -7.65
CA TRP A 21 4.73 5.62 -7.75
C TRP A 21 5.91 4.99 -8.47
N GLU A 22 6.55 5.80 -9.31
CA GLU A 22 7.84 5.49 -9.92
C GLU A 22 8.85 6.52 -9.42
N GLU A 23 9.78 6.07 -8.58
CA GLU A 23 10.72 6.95 -7.86
C GLU A 23 9.95 8.03 -7.07
N LYS A 24 10.06 9.31 -7.45
CA LYS A 24 9.39 10.44 -6.79
C LYS A 24 8.06 10.85 -7.44
N THR A 25 7.69 10.22 -8.55
CA THR A 25 6.57 10.65 -9.38
C THR A 25 5.39 9.71 -9.22
N ARG A 26 4.22 10.25 -8.88
CA ARG A 26 2.97 9.47 -8.88
C ARG A 26 2.54 9.20 -10.32
N VAL A 27 2.21 7.95 -10.60
CA VAL A 27 1.81 7.49 -11.93
C VAL A 27 0.36 7.06 -11.89
N GLY A 28 -0.47 7.68 -12.73
CA GLY A 28 -1.90 7.42 -12.76
C GLY A 28 -2.70 8.09 -11.64
N ARG A 29 -3.97 7.70 -11.54
CA ARG A 29 -4.91 8.19 -10.52
C ARG A 29 -4.82 7.34 -9.25
N LEU A 30 -5.41 7.84 -8.17
CA LEU A 30 -5.69 7.04 -6.98
C LEU A 30 -6.71 5.95 -7.30
N TYR A 31 -6.47 4.74 -6.81
CA TYR A 31 -7.37 3.60 -6.99
C TYR A 31 -8.12 3.33 -5.67
N SER A 32 -9.42 3.62 -5.64
CA SER A 32 -10.28 3.39 -4.47
C SER A 32 -10.73 1.94 -4.40
N VAL A 33 -10.61 1.32 -3.22
CA VAL A 33 -10.88 -0.11 -3.03
C VAL A 33 -12.13 -0.31 -2.17
N GLN A 34 -13.17 -0.87 -2.76
CA GLN A 34 -14.42 -1.20 -2.06
C GLN A 34 -14.50 -2.68 -1.68
N GLU A 35 -14.10 -3.56 -2.60
CA GLU A 35 -14.12 -5.01 -2.40
C GLU A 35 -13.10 -5.44 -1.34
N PRO A 36 -13.37 -6.49 -0.55
CA PRO A 36 -12.50 -6.91 0.55
C PRO A 36 -11.13 -7.42 0.08
N SER A 37 -10.96 -7.71 -1.21
CA SER A 37 -9.69 -8.09 -1.79
C SER A 37 -9.41 -7.27 -3.05
N LEU A 38 -8.14 -6.90 -3.25
CA LEU A 38 -7.64 -6.24 -4.45
C LEU A 38 -6.35 -6.90 -4.92
N ASP A 39 -6.37 -7.36 -6.16
CA ASP A 39 -5.19 -7.79 -6.88
C ASP A 39 -4.48 -6.59 -7.52
N ILE A 40 -3.18 -6.44 -7.30
CA ILE A 40 -2.35 -5.40 -7.92
C ILE A 40 -1.22 -6.07 -8.68
N PHE A 41 -1.16 -5.87 -9.99
CA PHE A 41 -0.27 -6.59 -10.90
C PHE A 41 0.18 -5.70 -12.05
N TYR A 42 1.19 -6.12 -12.82
CA TYR A 42 1.70 -5.30 -13.91
C TYR A 42 0.92 -5.49 -15.20
N ASP A 43 0.86 -6.69 -15.74
CA ASP A 43 0.09 -6.99 -16.95
C ASP A 43 -0.34 -8.45 -16.91
N LEU A 44 -1.64 -8.70 -16.81
CA LEU A 44 -2.25 -10.03 -16.79
C LEU A 44 -3.49 -10.01 -17.70
N PRO A 45 -3.53 -10.83 -18.77
CA PRO A 45 -4.65 -10.82 -19.73
C PRO A 45 -6.03 -11.10 -19.13
N GLN A 46 -6.08 -11.81 -18.00
CA GLN A 46 -7.31 -12.15 -17.27
C GLN A 46 -7.30 -11.63 -15.83
N GLY A 47 -6.43 -10.66 -15.51
CA GLY A 47 -6.37 -10.10 -14.18
C GLY A 47 -7.56 -9.16 -13.92
N ASN A 48 -8.29 -9.40 -12.83
CA ASN A 48 -9.23 -8.43 -12.28
C ASN A 48 -8.54 -7.66 -11.15
N GLY A 49 -8.63 -6.32 -11.14
CA GLY A 49 -8.00 -5.49 -10.10
C GLY A 49 -7.24 -4.29 -10.66
N PHE A 50 -6.16 -3.91 -9.98
CA PHE A 50 -5.36 -2.73 -10.33
C PHE A 50 -4.17 -3.11 -11.21
N CYS A 51 -4.34 -2.94 -12.52
CA CYS A 51 -3.32 -3.18 -13.54
C CYS A 51 -2.38 -1.98 -13.71
N LEU A 52 -1.13 -2.10 -13.25
CA LEU A 52 -0.13 -1.03 -13.30
C LEU A 52 0.39 -0.77 -14.72
N GLY A 53 0.35 -1.77 -15.60
CA GLY A 53 0.79 -1.68 -16.99
C GLY A 53 -0.12 -0.83 -17.87
N GLN A 54 -1.37 -0.63 -17.45
CA GLN A 54 -2.33 0.27 -18.11
C GLN A 54 -2.13 1.75 -17.73
N LEU A 55 -1.26 2.03 -16.76
CA LEU A 55 -0.97 3.40 -16.34
C LEU A 55 0.02 4.06 -17.30
N ASN A 56 -0.35 5.25 -17.77
CA ASN A 56 0.54 6.09 -18.58
C ASN A 56 1.70 6.57 -17.71
N SER A 57 2.90 6.08 -18.01
CA SER A 57 4.14 6.51 -17.38
C SER A 57 5.09 7.04 -18.44
N ASP A 58 5.55 8.27 -18.20
CA ASP A 58 6.55 8.95 -19.00
C ASP A 58 7.98 8.68 -18.48
N ASN A 59 8.14 7.80 -17.49
CA ASN A 59 9.43 7.55 -16.87
C ASN A 59 10.34 6.70 -17.79
N LYS A 60 11.40 7.33 -18.31
CA LYS A 60 12.39 6.72 -19.20
C LYS A 60 13.53 6.01 -18.47
N SER A 61 13.49 5.94 -17.14
CA SER A 61 14.51 5.27 -16.33
C SER A 61 14.59 3.78 -16.67
N GLN A 62 15.75 3.33 -17.15
CA GLN A 62 15.98 1.91 -17.45
C GLN A 62 15.79 1.01 -16.22
N LEU A 63 16.06 1.54 -15.02
CA LEU A 63 15.88 0.79 -13.79
C LEU A 63 14.40 0.59 -13.46
N VAL A 64 13.57 1.62 -13.66
CA VAL A 64 12.11 1.54 -13.51
C VAL A 64 11.55 0.51 -14.48
N GLN A 65 11.91 0.57 -15.75
CA GLN A 65 11.49 -0.41 -16.76
C GLN A 65 11.89 -1.86 -16.39
N LYS A 66 13.11 -2.06 -15.88
CA LYS A 66 13.58 -3.37 -15.40
C LYS A 66 12.83 -3.88 -14.17
N VAL A 67 12.33 -3.00 -13.30
CA VAL A 67 11.54 -3.41 -12.13
C VAL A 67 10.09 -3.67 -12.51
N ARG A 68 9.50 -2.84 -13.39
CA ARG A 68 8.14 -3.05 -13.94
C ARG A 68 7.97 -4.44 -14.53
N SER A 69 8.90 -4.88 -15.37
CA SER A 69 8.87 -6.21 -15.97
C SER A 69 8.99 -7.36 -14.97
N LYS A 70 9.38 -7.08 -13.72
CA LYS A 70 9.52 -8.07 -12.64
C LYS A 70 8.35 -8.08 -11.67
N ILE A 71 7.44 -7.11 -11.73
CA ILE A 71 6.26 -7.08 -10.85
C ILE A 71 5.38 -8.30 -11.15
N GLY A 72 5.11 -8.62 -12.43
CA GLY A 72 4.35 -9.80 -12.83
C GLY A 72 2.97 -9.85 -12.16
N TYR A 73 2.66 -10.98 -11.51
CA TYR A 73 1.43 -11.17 -10.71
C TYR A 73 1.31 -10.26 -9.48
N GLY A 74 2.39 -9.54 -9.13
CA GLY A 74 2.40 -8.50 -8.10
C GLY A 74 1.96 -9.01 -6.73
N ILE A 75 0.96 -8.36 -6.14
CA ILE A 75 0.45 -8.65 -4.81
C ILE A 75 -1.07 -8.79 -4.80
N GLN A 76 -1.60 -9.34 -3.71
CA GLN A 76 -3.01 -9.23 -3.34
C GLN A 76 -3.09 -8.54 -1.99
N LEU A 77 -3.95 -7.53 -1.89
CA LEU A 77 -4.35 -6.88 -0.64
C LEU A 77 -5.66 -7.50 -0.18
N THR A 78 -5.75 -7.88 1.09
CA THR A 78 -6.98 -8.45 1.66
C THR A 78 -7.31 -7.77 2.97
N LYS A 79 -8.53 -7.23 3.06
CA LYS A 79 -9.12 -6.71 4.28
C LYS A 79 -9.71 -7.86 5.08
N GLU A 80 -9.19 -8.08 6.27
CA GLU A 80 -9.72 -9.05 7.24
C GLU A 80 -10.22 -8.32 8.49
N VAL A 81 -10.77 -9.06 9.45
CA VAL A 81 -11.31 -8.49 10.70
C VAL A 81 -10.22 -7.92 11.60
N ASP A 82 -9.01 -8.49 11.56
CA ASP A 82 -7.90 -8.16 12.45
C ASP A 82 -6.86 -7.22 11.81
N GLY A 83 -7.05 -6.85 10.55
CA GLY A 83 -6.10 -6.02 9.81
C GLY A 83 -6.18 -6.17 8.29
N VAL A 84 -5.14 -5.67 7.63
CA VAL A 84 -4.97 -5.80 6.17
C VAL A 84 -3.73 -6.62 5.89
N TRP A 85 -3.92 -7.65 5.09
CA TRP A 85 -2.89 -8.59 4.67
C TRP A 85 -2.37 -8.27 3.28
N VAL A 86 -1.09 -8.50 3.07
CA VAL A 86 -0.42 -8.43 1.77
C VAL A 86 0.13 -9.80 1.43
N TYR A 87 -0.38 -10.42 0.37
CA TYR A 87 0.15 -11.67 -0.18
C TYR A 87 1.03 -11.39 -1.40
N ASN A 88 2.27 -11.85 -1.38
CA ASN A 88 3.21 -11.68 -2.49
C ASN A 88 3.03 -12.80 -3.54
N ARG A 89 2.43 -12.45 -4.68
CA ARG A 89 2.21 -13.36 -5.81
C ARG A 89 3.30 -13.25 -6.88
N SER A 90 4.17 -12.25 -6.79
CA SER A 90 5.26 -12.03 -7.74
C SER A 90 6.38 -13.06 -7.54
N SER A 91 7.26 -13.18 -8.53
CA SER A 91 8.45 -14.04 -8.45
C SER A 91 9.63 -13.39 -7.71
N TYR A 92 9.45 -12.19 -7.15
CA TYR A 92 10.50 -11.44 -6.48
C TYR A 92 10.06 -10.99 -5.08
N PRO A 93 11.00 -10.70 -4.17
CA PRO A 93 10.65 -10.12 -2.88
C PRO A 93 10.00 -8.73 -3.03
N ILE A 94 9.04 -8.46 -2.17
CA ILE A 94 8.53 -7.12 -1.90
C ILE A 94 9.04 -6.64 -0.54
N PHE A 95 9.00 -5.33 -0.33
CA PHE A 95 9.52 -4.69 0.88
C PHE A 95 8.43 -3.77 1.42
N ILE A 96 8.10 -3.91 2.70
CA ILE A 96 6.93 -3.27 3.30
C ILE A 96 7.35 -2.49 4.53
N LYS A 97 6.80 -1.28 4.68
CA LYS A 97 6.93 -0.45 5.86
C LYS A 97 5.56 0.03 6.30
N SER A 98 5.28 -0.06 7.59
CA SER A 98 4.01 0.30 8.20
C SER A 98 4.24 0.60 9.68
N ALA A 99 3.55 1.59 10.22
CA ALA A 99 3.65 1.92 11.65
C ALA A 99 3.19 0.78 12.57
N THR A 100 2.31 -0.10 12.07
CA THR A 100 1.68 -1.17 12.85
C THR A 100 2.44 -2.50 12.81
N LEU A 101 3.45 -2.61 11.94
CA LEU A 101 4.30 -3.81 11.82
C LEU A 101 5.35 -3.89 12.93
N ASP A 102 5.78 -2.75 13.44
CA ASP A 102 6.86 -2.69 14.44
C ASP A 102 6.31 -2.69 15.86
N ASN A 103 7.19 -2.98 16.82
CA ASN A 103 6.85 -2.83 18.24
C ASN A 103 6.58 -1.34 18.52
N PRO A 104 5.48 -0.97 19.23
CA PRO A 104 5.24 0.41 19.65
C PRO A 104 6.39 1.04 20.44
N ASP A 105 7.25 0.25 21.09
CA ASP A 105 8.44 0.73 21.81
C ASP A 105 9.65 0.96 20.87
N SER A 106 9.57 0.53 19.62
CA SER A 106 10.64 0.73 18.62
C SER A 106 10.64 2.17 18.14
N ARG A 107 11.78 2.84 18.30
CA ARG A 107 11.99 4.20 17.78
C ARG A 107 12.20 4.26 16.26
N THR A 108 12.34 3.11 15.60
CA THR A 108 12.63 3.03 14.17
C THR A 108 11.66 2.09 13.47
N LEU A 109 10.99 2.62 12.45
CA LEU A 109 10.16 1.81 11.58
C LEU A 109 11.02 0.98 10.62
N LEU A 110 10.88 -0.35 10.69
CA LEU A 110 11.66 -1.30 9.90
C LEU A 110 11.02 -1.55 8.53
N VAL A 111 11.86 -1.95 7.57
CA VAL A 111 11.41 -2.39 6.26
C VAL A 111 11.46 -3.91 6.23
N HIS A 112 10.28 -4.52 6.19
CA HIS A 112 10.08 -5.96 6.22
C HIS A 112 10.15 -6.54 4.81
N LYS A 113 10.98 -7.57 4.59
CA LYS A 113 11.10 -8.25 3.30
C LYS A 113 10.16 -9.45 3.25
N VAL A 114 9.28 -9.49 2.26
CA VAL A 114 8.32 -10.59 2.06
C VAL A 114 8.68 -11.34 0.78
N PHE A 115 8.97 -12.63 0.92
CA PHE A 115 9.33 -13.49 -0.21
C PHE A 115 8.12 -13.90 -1.06
N PRO A 116 8.32 -14.32 -2.32
CA PRO A 116 7.28 -14.93 -3.14
C PRO A 116 6.53 -16.05 -2.41
N GLY A 117 5.20 -16.05 -2.48
CA GLY A 117 4.35 -17.06 -1.84
C GLY A 117 4.12 -16.87 -0.35
N PHE A 118 4.60 -15.78 0.26
CA PHE A 118 4.37 -15.45 1.67
C PHE A 118 3.40 -14.27 1.81
N SER A 119 2.71 -14.25 2.95
CA SER A 119 1.83 -13.16 3.37
C SER A 119 2.35 -12.50 4.64
N ILE A 120 1.97 -11.23 4.84
CA ILE A 120 2.20 -10.50 6.09
C ILE A 120 0.97 -9.64 6.41
N LYS A 121 0.63 -9.53 7.70
CA LYS A 121 -0.35 -8.55 8.17
C LYS A 121 0.28 -7.17 8.15
N ALA A 122 0.17 -6.48 7.02
CA ALA A 122 0.85 -5.21 6.79
C ALA A 122 0.23 -4.05 7.58
N PHE A 123 -1.04 -4.17 7.98
CA PHE A 123 -1.74 -3.19 8.78
C PHE A 123 -2.55 -3.85 9.88
N ASP A 124 -2.46 -3.34 11.11
CA ASP A 124 -3.22 -3.81 12.27
C ASP A 124 -4.10 -2.67 12.78
N TYR A 125 -5.43 -2.88 12.77
CA TYR A 125 -6.39 -1.85 13.14
C TYR A 125 -6.22 -1.37 14.58
N GLU A 126 -6.11 -2.29 15.54
CA GLU A 126 -6.01 -1.96 16.97
C GLU A 126 -4.73 -1.18 17.28
N LYS A 127 -3.61 -1.59 16.68
CA LYS A 127 -2.35 -0.86 16.81
C LYS A 127 -2.43 0.53 16.19
N ALA A 128 -3.07 0.68 15.03
CA ALA A 128 -3.21 1.98 14.38
C ALA A 128 -3.97 2.98 15.25
N TYR A 129 -5.07 2.57 15.88
CA TYR A 129 -5.82 3.42 16.82
C TYR A 129 -5.01 3.72 18.09
N THR A 130 -4.25 2.76 18.63
CA THR A 130 -3.40 3.00 19.81
C THR A 130 -2.28 4.01 19.54
N LEU A 131 -1.78 4.06 18.29
CA LEU A 131 -0.80 5.04 17.85
C LEU A 131 -1.42 6.43 17.62
N GLN A 132 -2.74 6.58 17.55
CA GLN A 132 -3.43 7.86 17.61
C GLN A 132 -3.41 8.43 19.03
N ARG A 133 -2.27 9.00 19.46
CA ARG A 133 -2.20 9.67 20.77
C ARG A 133 -2.83 11.07 20.72
N PRO A 134 -3.75 11.41 21.64
CA PRO A 134 -4.46 12.71 21.64
C PRO A 134 -3.60 13.95 21.93
N ASN A 135 -2.40 13.80 22.51
CA ASN A 135 -1.66 14.92 23.11
C ASN A 135 -0.28 15.23 22.47
N ASP A 136 0.08 14.62 21.34
CA ASP A 136 1.36 14.91 20.66
C ASP A 136 1.30 16.19 19.80
N HIS A 137 0.83 17.29 20.40
CA HIS A 137 0.84 18.63 19.78
C HIS A 137 2.27 19.14 19.50
N GLU A 138 3.30 18.57 20.11
CA GLU A 138 4.71 19.00 19.92
C GLU A 138 5.41 18.41 18.68
N PHE A 139 4.83 17.39 18.00
CA PHE A 139 5.42 16.76 16.80
C PHE A 139 4.65 17.05 15.50
N THR A 140 3.97 18.20 15.44
CA THR A 140 3.04 18.62 14.38
C THR A 140 3.65 18.99 13.01
N GLN A 141 4.85 18.53 12.67
CA GLN A 141 5.46 18.82 11.36
C GLN A 141 5.52 17.61 10.42
N GLN A 142 5.15 16.40 10.86
CA GLN A 142 5.15 15.21 10.00
C GLN A 142 3.72 14.72 9.73
N PRO A 143 3.30 14.53 8.46
CA PRO A 143 1.98 13.99 8.14
C PRO A 143 1.75 12.67 8.90
N TRP A 144 0.55 12.49 9.44
CA TRP A 144 0.16 11.27 10.17
C TRP A 144 0.29 10.04 9.26
N THR A 145 1.43 9.34 9.33
CA THR A 145 1.72 8.12 8.54
C THR A 145 1.13 6.85 9.16
N GLY A 146 0.41 6.96 10.27
CA GLY A 146 -0.12 5.83 11.04
C GLY A 146 -1.12 4.95 10.28
N PHE A 147 -1.74 5.47 9.23
CA PHE A 147 -2.75 4.79 8.39
C PHE A 147 -2.24 4.53 6.97
N THR A 148 -0.91 4.49 6.81
CA THR A 148 -0.28 4.28 5.51
C THR A 148 0.61 3.05 5.55
N VAL A 149 0.49 2.21 4.52
CA VAL A 149 1.42 1.12 4.22
C VAL A 149 2.17 1.46 2.94
N GLN A 150 3.49 1.37 3.02
CA GLN A 150 4.40 1.62 1.92
C GLN A 150 5.00 0.30 1.43
N ILE A 151 4.88 0.01 0.13
CA ILE A 151 5.29 -1.29 -0.46
C ILE A 151 6.17 -1.04 -1.67
N SER A 152 7.41 -1.52 -1.69
CA SER A 152 8.25 -1.49 -2.89
C SER A 152 8.42 -2.88 -3.51
N PHE A 153 8.35 -2.91 -4.85
CA PHE A 153 8.61 -4.13 -5.63
C PHE A 153 10.10 -4.30 -5.89
N VAL A 154 10.61 -5.51 -5.69
CA VAL A 154 11.97 -5.97 -6.06
C VAL A 154 13.12 -5.30 -5.30
N LYS A 155 13.01 -4.03 -4.92
CA LYS A 155 14.07 -3.23 -4.32
C LYS A 155 13.69 -2.78 -2.90
N GLY A 156 14.53 -3.14 -1.94
CA GLY A 156 14.41 -2.68 -0.56
C GLY A 156 14.99 -1.28 -0.36
N TRP A 157 14.57 -0.65 0.73
CA TRP A 157 15.09 0.63 1.21
C TRP A 157 15.20 0.64 2.74
N GLY A 158 15.85 1.67 3.29
CA GLY A 158 16.10 1.84 4.72
C GLY A 158 17.55 1.54 5.09
N GLN A 159 17.83 1.51 6.39
CA GLN A 159 19.19 1.45 6.95
C GLN A 159 20.00 0.23 6.48
N CYS A 160 19.34 -0.91 6.22
CA CYS A 160 19.99 -2.13 5.76
C CYS A 160 20.16 -2.21 4.24
N TYR A 161 19.84 -1.14 3.49
CA TYR A 161 19.84 -1.11 2.05
C TYR A 161 20.59 0.11 1.51
N THR A 162 20.98 0.05 0.23
CA THR A 162 21.63 1.19 -0.43
C THR A 162 20.68 2.38 -0.61
N ARG A 163 19.39 2.11 -0.77
CA ARG A 163 18.33 3.14 -0.88
C ARG A 163 17.88 3.53 0.53
N GLN A 164 17.96 4.80 0.90
CA GLN A 164 17.53 5.24 2.23
C GLN A 164 16.03 5.59 2.29
N PHE A 165 15.47 6.05 1.18
CA PHE A 165 14.07 6.49 1.10
C PHE A 165 13.28 5.66 0.11
N ILE A 166 11.99 5.45 0.36
CA ILE A 166 11.12 4.72 -0.56
C ILE A 166 11.02 5.40 -1.92
N SER A 167 11.10 6.74 -1.97
CA SER A 167 11.10 7.49 -3.23
C SER A 167 12.37 7.30 -4.05
N SER A 168 13.39 6.62 -3.50
CA SER A 168 14.53 6.13 -4.26
C SER A 168 14.24 4.76 -4.90
N CYS A 169 13.15 4.07 -4.54
CA CYS A 169 12.79 2.81 -5.15
C CYS A 169 12.15 3.02 -6.54
N PRO A 170 12.45 2.15 -7.52
CA PRO A 170 11.99 2.36 -8.89
C PRO A 170 10.47 2.24 -9.05
N CYS A 171 9.84 1.31 -8.34
CA CYS A 171 8.40 1.07 -8.39
C CYS A 171 7.90 0.76 -6.97
N TRP A 172 6.90 1.49 -6.51
CA TRP A 172 6.33 1.30 -5.18
C TRP A 172 4.87 1.74 -5.12
N LEU A 173 4.19 1.30 -4.07
CA LEU A 173 2.81 1.61 -3.75
C LEU A 173 2.73 2.32 -2.42
N GLU A 174 1.80 3.26 -2.33
CA GLU A 174 1.31 3.82 -1.08
C GLU A 174 -0.15 3.41 -0.92
N VAL A 175 -0.45 2.69 0.16
CA VAL A 175 -1.80 2.26 0.52
C VAL A 175 -2.24 3.09 1.72
N ILE A 176 -3.34 3.81 1.58
CA ILE A 176 -3.87 4.75 2.56
C ILE A 176 -5.21 4.20 3.04
N PHE A 177 -5.32 3.93 4.34
CA PHE A 177 -6.55 3.39 4.94
C PHE A 177 -7.46 4.52 5.43
N ASN A 178 -8.76 4.34 5.26
CA ASN A 178 -9.74 5.28 5.79
C ASN A 178 -9.88 5.08 7.29
N ASN A 179 -9.80 6.17 8.05
CA ASN A 179 -10.11 6.20 9.48
C ASN A 179 -11.64 6.26 9.61
N GLN A 180 -12.29 5.10 9.62
CA GLN A 180 -13.70 4.99 9.98
C GLN A 180 -13.82 4.62 11.46
#